data_AF-A0A0D2MUF5-F1
#
_entry.id   AF-A0A0D2MUF5-F1
#
_cell.length_a   1.000
_cell.length_b   1.000
_cell.length_c   1.000
_cell.angle_alpha   90.00
_cell.angle_beta   90.00
_cell.angle_gamma   90.00
#
_symmetry.space_group_name_H-M   'P 1'
#
loop_
_entity.id
_entity.type
_entity.pdbx_description
1 polymer ?
#
loop_
_entity_poly.entity_id
_entity_poly.type
_entity_poly.pdbx_seq_one_letter_code
_entity_poly.pdbx_strand_id
1 'polypeptide(L)'
;MQPLHATAGVRVKESTSSPGTTAGPSDAAEPSSGRGLYSIAAHYDSSCCVLLTGATGYIGSLVLEKLLRSTTAGRIFVLLRPRRGVGPQERLAALLDGPLFHLVGPEHAARVTAVAGDILAPRLGLFDADEAALVGSVDTVVHAAASEWLGRLQWEPSR
;
A
#
# COMPACT_ATOMS: atom_id res chain seq x y z
N MET A 1 26.22 39.87 -14.56
CA MET A 1 27.59 39.78 -15.09
C MET A 1 28.54 40.51 -14.14
N GLN A 2 29.22 39.75 -13.27
CA GLN A 2 30.49 40.05 -12.58
C GLN A 2 31.14 38.68 -12.24
N PRO A 3 32.48 38.59 -12.11
CA PRO A 3 33.27 37.53 -12.74
C PRO A 3 33.66 36.32 -11.85
N LEU A 4 34.00 35.23 -12.54
CA LEU A 4 34.71 34.03 -12.08
C LEU A 4 36.19 34.35 -11.77
N HIS A 5 36.76 33.80 -10.69
CA HIS A 5 38.13 33.28 -10.66
C HIS A 5 38.31 32.30 -9.49
N ALA A 6 38.63 31.05 -9.83
CA ALA A 6 39.14 30.02 -8.93
C ALA A 6 40.65 30.21 -8.69
N THR A 7 41.20 29.65 -7.60
CA THR A 7 42.37 28.73 -7.56
C THR A 7 42.96 28.62 -6.15
N ALA A 8 42.95 27.41 -5.59
CA ALA A 8 43.90 26.90 -4.60
C ALA A 8 43.80 25.37 -4.71
N GLY A 9 44.83 24.55 -4.87
CA GLY A 9 46.27 24.67 -4.63
C GLY A 9 46.69 23.27 -4.18
N VAL A 10 47.12 22.44 -5.13
CA VAL A 10 47.58 21.06 -4.89
C VAL A 10 48.84 21.08 -4.03
N ARG A 11 48.94 20.17 -3.04
CA ARG A 11 50.22 19.81 -2.42
C ARG A 11 50.37 18.29 -2.33
N VAL A 12 51.39 17.81 -3.04
CA VAL A 12 51.94 16.46 -3.02
C VAL A 12 52.76 16.26 -1.74
N LYS A 13 52.68 15.06 -1.15
CA LYS A 13 53.72 14.53 -0.26
C LYS A 13 53.98 13.07 -0.67
N GLU A 14 55.18 12.80 -1.15
CA GLU A 14 55.76 11.46 -1.30
C GLU A 14 56.78 11.21 -0.19
N SER A 15 56.96 9.92 0.15
CA SER A 15 58.11 9.21 0.76
C SER A 15 57.58 8.25 1.85
N THR A 16 57.90 6.94 1.97
CA THR A 16 58.88 6.04 1.33
C THR A 16 58.54 4.58 1.77
N SER A 17 58.80 3.61 0.89
CA SER A 17 58.87 2.11 1.00
C SER A 17 59.62 1.54 2.22
N SER A 18 59.57 0.29 2.71
CA SER A 18 58.97 -1.08 2.49
C SER A 18 59.49 -1.99 3.66
N PRO A 19 59.36 -3.35 3.77
CA PRO A 19 58.53 -4.39 3.13
C PRO A 19 57.67 -5.21 4.16
N GLY A 20 56.55 -5.84 3.82
CA GLY A 20 56.45 -7.17 3.18
C GLY A 20 56.29 -8.33 4.19
N THR A 21 55.05 -8.82 4.40
CA THR A 21 54.78 -10.20 4.85
C THR A 21 53.46 -10.67 4.24
N THR A 22 53.54 -11.77 3.50
CA THR A 22 52.48 -12.44 2.77
C THR A 22 51.61 -13.29 3.71
N ALA A 23 50.30 -13.09 3.68
CA ALA A 23 49.30 -14.10 4.05
C ALA A 23 48.27 -14.16 2.92
N GLY A 24 47.92 -15.38 2.48
CA GLY A 24 47.12 -15.66 1.31
C GLY A 24 45.67 -15.16 1.39
N PRO A 25 44.86 -15.39 0.34
CA PRO A 25 43.49 -14.91 0.28
C PRO A 25 42.63 -15.76 1.22
N SER A 26 42.37 -15.27 2.43
CA SER A 26 41.29 -15.81 3.25
C SER A 26 39.98 -15.23 2.74
N ASP A 27 39.23 -16.10 2.10
CA ASP A 27 37.78 -16.13 2.09
C ASP A 27 37.07 -14.90 1.53
N ALA A 28 36.49 -15.12 0.35
CA ALA A 28 35.30 -14.42 -0.07
C ALA A 28 34.37 -14.26 1.15
N ALA A 29 34.20 -13.01 1.59
CA ALA A 29 33.11 -12.66 2.47
C ALA A 29 31.81 -12.88 1.69
N GLU A 30 31.32 -14.11 1.73
CA GLU A 30 29.93 -14.46 1.49
C GLU A 30 29.08 -13.42 2.24
N PRO A 31 28.18 -12.67 1.57
CA PRO A 31 27.22 -11.84 2.27
C PRO A 31 26.32 -12.79 3.07
N SER A 32 26.63 -12.92 4.36
CA SER A 32 25.91 -13.78 5.27
C SER A 32 24.44 -13.40 5.29
N SER A 33 23.64 -14.42 5.06
CA SER A 33 22.20 -14.46 5.05
C SER A 33 21.63 -13.83 6.32
N GLY A 34 21.05 -12.65 6.18
CA GLY A 34 20.38 -11.94 7.26
C GLY A 34 19.26 -11.05 6.73
N ARG A 35 18.44 -11.53 5.79
CA ARG A 35 17.15 -10.87 5.55
C ARG A 35 16.30 -11.14 6.79
N GLY A 36 16.23 -10.18 7.71
CA GLY A 36 15.30 -10.21 8.83
C GLY A 36 13.90 -10.60 8.34
N LEU A 37 13.15 -11.32 9.16
CA LEU A 37 11.82 -11.78 8.79
C LEU A 37 10.93 -10.59 8.41
N TYR A 38 10.17 -10.74 7.33
CA TYR A 38 9.20 -9.72 6.93
C TYR A 38 8.09 -9.62 7.98
N SER A 39 7.87 -8.41 8.51
CA SER A 39 6.79 -8.13 9.45
C SER A 39 5.67 -7.39 8.73
N ILE A 40 4.47 -7.99 8.73
CA ILE A 40 3.25 -7.37 8.19
C ILE A 40 2.96 -6.05 8.92
N ALA A 41 3.11 -6.03 10.25
CA ALA A 41 2.87 -4.83 11.04
C ALA A 41 3.87 -3.71 10.71
N ALA A 42 5.14 -4.05 10.44
CA ALA A 42 6.14 -3.07 10.05
C ALA A 42 5.96 -2.57 8.61
N HIS A 43 5.45 -3.42 7.71
CA HIS A 43 5.15 -3.01 6.34
C HIS A 43 3.96 -2.05 6.25
N TYR A 44 2.92 -2.30 7.05
CA TYR A 44 1.74 -1.44 7.15
C TYR A 44 1.87 -0.47 8.33
N ASP A 45 2.92 0.35 8.32
CA ASP A 45 3.10 1.41 9.30
C ASP A 45 2.31 2.68 8.96
N SER A 46 2.46 3.73 9.78
CA SER A 46 1.73 4.99 9.63
C SER A 46 2.03 5.77 8.35
N SER A 47 3.12 5.45 7.65
CA SER A 47 3.44 6.05 6.35
C SER A 47 2.74 5.33 5.19
N CYS A 48 2.37 4.06 5.37
CA CYS A 48 1.74 3.24 4.34
C CYS A 48 0.22 3.48 4.24
N CYS A 49 -0.21 4.08 3.14
CA CYS A 49 -1.61 4.21 2.77
C CYS A 49 -2.06 3.06 1.87
N VAL A 50 -3.25 2.53 2.13
CA VAL A 50 -3.77 1.31 1.50
C VAL A 50 -5.03 1.62 0.70
N LEU A 51 -5.12 1.12 -0.53
CA LEU A 51 -6.40 0.98 -1.25
C LEU A 51 -6.89 -0.45 -1.15
N LEU A 52 -8.03 -0.66 -0.51
CA LEU A 52 -8.70 -1.95 -0.38
C LEU A 52 -9.93 -2.01 -1.29
N THR A 53 -9.96 -2.99 -2.20
CA THR A 53 -11.18 -3.36 -2.93
C THR A 53 -11.88 -4.52 -2.24
N GLY A 54 -13.22 -4.58 -2.38
CA GLY A 54 -13.98 -5.71 -1.83
C GLY A 54 -14.15 -5.68 -0.31
N ALA A 55 -14.01 -4.50 0.32
CA ALA A 55 -14.12 -4.32 1.77
C ALA A 55 -15.46 -4.81 2.37
N THR A 56 -16.52 -4.90 1.57
CA THR A 56 -17.83 -5.42 2.00
C THR A 56 -17.99 -6.93 1.80
N GLY A 57 -17.02 -7.60 1.17
CA GLY A 57 -17.00 -9.05 1.05
C GLY A 57 -16.45 -9.71 2.32
N TYR A 58 -16.61 -11.02 2.43
CA TYR A 58 -16.17 -11.78 3.60
C TYR A 58 -14.67 -11.58 3.89
N ILE A 59 -13.80 -11.90 2.94
CA ILE A 59 -12.35 -11.76 3.11
C ILE A 59 -11.94 -10.28 3.24
N GLY A 60 -12.49 -9.40 2.40
CA GLY A 60 -12.12 -7.98 2.41
C GLY A 60 -12.46 -7.29 3.73
N SER A 61 -13.59 -7.64 4.35
CA SER A 61 -13.97 -7.09 5.67
C SER A 61 -13.02 -7.57 6.78
N LEU A 62 -12.57 -8.82 6.74
CA LEU A 62 -11.56 -9.36 7.68
C LEU A 62 -10.19 -8.67 7.49
N VAL A 63 -9.79 -8.43 6.25
CA VAL A 63 -8.57 -7.68 5.94
C VAL A 63 -8.66 -6.26 6.49
N LEU A 64 -9.78 -5.57 6.29
CA LEU A 64 -10.00 -4.24 6.83
C LEU A 64 -9.91 -4.23 8.36
N GLU A 65 -10.56 -5.17 9.05
CA GLU A 65 -10.46 -5.31 10.51
C GLU A 65 -9.01 -5.49 10.96
N LYS A 66 -8.24 -6.35 10.29
CA LYS A 66 -6.84 -6.62 10.65
C LYS A 66 -5.93 -5.43 10.42
N LEU A 67 -6.07 -4.72 9.31
CA LEU A 67 -5.35 -3.47 9.06
C LEU A 67 -5.69 -2.43 10.14
N LEU A 68 -6.94 -2.36 10.56
CA LEU A 68 -7.37 -1.41 11.57
C LEU A 68 -6.91 -1.75 12.98
N ARG A 69 -6.74 -3.02 13.32
CA ARG A 69 -6.51 -3.44 14.71
C ARG A 69 -5.12 -3.99 14.99
N SER A 70 -4.42 -4.45 13.96
CA SER A 70 -3.13 -5.15 14.08
C SER A 70 -1.97 -4.38 13.44
N THR A 71 -2.25 -3.23 12.82
CA THR A 71 -1.23 -2.38 12.18
C THR A 71 -1.48 -0.90 12.45
N THR A 72 -0.44 -0.11 12.22
CA THR A 72 -0.49 1.35 12.36
C THR A 72 -0.64 2.05 11.00
N ALA A 73 -1.10 1.32 9.97
CA ALA A 73 -1.36 1.81 8.61
C ALA A 73 -1.90 3.26 8.60
N GLY A 74 -1.43 4.08 7.67
CA GLY A 74 -1.88 5.46 7.51
C GLY A 74 -3.36 5.57 7.13
N ARG A 75 -3.65 6.08 5.92
CA ARG A 75 -5.04 6.12 5.43
C ARG A 75 -5.40 4.83 4.72
N ILE A 76 -6.59 4.30 5.00
CA ILE A 76 -7.14 3.14 4.30
C ILE A 76 -8.33 3.60 3.45
N PHE A 77 -8.12 3.66 2.15
CA PHE A 77 -9.17 3.90 1.18
C PHE A 77 -9.92 2.60 0.91
N VAL A 78 -11.25 2.62 0.97
CA VAL A 78 -12.08 1.47 0.59
C VAL A 78 -12.89 1.80 -0.65
N LEU A 79 -12.70 1.02 -1.72
CA LEU A 79 -13.47 1.18 -2.95
C LEU A 79 -14.85 0.55 -2.78
N LEU A 80 -15.89 1.37 -2.82
CA LEU A 80 -17.27 0.96 -2.62
C LEU A 80 -18.11 1.23 -3.86
N ARG A 81 -18.69 0.16 -4.44
CA ARG A 81 -19.63 0.26 -5.55
C ARG A 81 -20.82 1.18 -5.21
N PRO A 82 -21.14 2.19 -6.01
CA PRO A 82 -22.33 3.02 -5.78
C PRO A 82 -23.61 2.16 -5.69
N ARG A 83 -24.51 2.52 -4.78
CA ARG A 83 -25.88 1.98 -4.71
C ARG A 83 -26.87 3.12 -4.82
N ARG A 84 -28.00 2.90 -5.50
CA ARG A 84 -29.05 3.92 -5.63
C ARG A 84 -29.52 4.36 -4.25
N GLY A 85 -29.49 5.66 -4.01
CA GLY A 85 -29.99 6.27 -2.77
C GLY A 85 -29.11 6.10 -1.53
N VAL A 86 -27.94 5.46 -1.62
CA VAL A 86 -27.03 5.25 -0.47
C VAL A 86 -25.61 5.65 -0.87
N GLY A 87 -25.08 6.67 -0.18
CA GLY A 87 -23.74 7.20 -0.46
C GLY A 87 -22.61 6.27 -0.01
N PRO A 88 -21.39 6.40 -0.55
CA PRO A 88 -20.25 5.57 -0.16
C PRO A 88 -19.90 5.70 1.33
N GLN A 89 -20.03 6.90 1.92
CA GLN A 89 -19.76 7.11 3.35
C GLN A 89 -20.82 6.45 4.24
N GLU A 90 -22.09 6.48 3.86
CA GLU A 90 -23.16 5.78 4.57
C GLU A 90 -22.95 4.26 4.51
N ARG A 91 -22.54 3.73 3.35
CA ARG A 91 -22.17 2.32 3.20
C ARG A 91 -20.98 1.93 4.07
N LEU A 92 -20.00 2.82 4.21
CA LEU A 92 -18.85 2.60 5.10
C LEU A 92 -19.27 2.61 6.57
N ALA A 93 -20.10 3.57 6.98
CA ALA A 93 -20.62 3.61 8.34
C ALA A 93 -21.37 2.32 8.69
N ALA A 94 -22.24 1.86 7.80
CA ALA A 94 -22.96 0.59 7.98
C ALA A 94 -22.03 -0.64 8.00
N LEU A 95 -20.92 -0.63 7.25
CA LEU A 95 -19.92 -1.69 7.30
C LEU A 95 -19.22 -1.73 8.67
N LEU A 96 -18.78 -0.57 9.17
CA LEU A 96 -18.05 -0.44 10.43
C LEU A 96 -18.95 -0.62 11.66
N ASP A 97 -20.26 -0.45 11.54
CA ASP A 97 -21.25 -0.78 12.58
C ASP A 97 -21.50 -2.30 12.69
N GLY A 98 -21.00 -3.09 11.74
CA GLY A 98 -21.17 -4.54 11.74
C GLY A 98 -20.44 -5.25 12.90
N PRO A 99 -20.90 -6.46 13.30
CA PRO A 99 -20.36 -7.18 14.46
C PRO A 99 -18.88 -7.56 14.31
N LEU A 100 -18.36 -7.65 13.08
CA LEU A 100 -16.94 -7.91 12.86
C LEU A 100 -16.06 -6.79 13.44
N PHE A 101 -16.54 -5.54 13.43
CA PHE A 101 -15.78 -4.36 13.81
C PHE A 101 -15.98 -3.96 15.28
N HIS A 102 -16.60 -4.81 16.11
CA HIS A 102 -16.89 -4.50 17.52
C HIS A 102 -15.66 -4.15 18.38
N LEU A 103 -14.44 -4.54 17.96
CA LEU A 103 -13.18 -4.20 18.64
C LEU A 103 -12.46 -3.00 18.00
N VAL A 104 -13.01 -2.40 16.96
CA VAL A 104 -12.43 -1.25 16.27
C VAL A 104 -12.96 0.02 16.92
N GLY A 105 -12.09 0.70 17.68
CA GLY A 105 -12.42 1.98 18.30
C GLY A 105 -12.55 3.12 17.28
N PRO A 106 -13.21 4.23 17.66
CA PRO A 106 -13.39 5.41 16.78
C PRO A 106 -12.09 5.96 16.21
N GLU A 107 -11.00 5.93 16.99
CA GLU A 107 -9.67 6.38 16.58
C GLU A 107 -9.09 5.54 15.43
N HIS A 108 -9.38 4.23 15.44
CA HIS A 108 -8.96 3.34 14.35
C HIS A 108 -9.86 3.54 13.13
N ALA A 109 -11.18 3.60 13.33
CA ALA A 109 -12.17 3.81 12.27
C ALA A 109 -11.95 5.13 11.49
N ALA A 110 -11.48 6.18 12.15
CA ALA A 110 -11.16 7.48 11.52
C ALA A 110 -10.09 7.41 10.42
N ARG A 111 -9.32 6.30 10.34
CA ARG A 111 -8.34 6.07 9.28
C ARG A 111 -8.96 5.62 7.96
N VAL A 112 -10.23 5.22 7.95
CA VAL A 112 -10.91 4.68 6.76
C VAL A 112 -11.61 5.79 5.99
N THR A 113 -11.45 5.79 4.66
CA THR A 113 -12.16 6.71 3.78
C THR A 113 -12.81 5.94 2.63
N ALA A 114 -14.12 6.10 2.47
CA ALA A 114 -14.82 5.50 1.34
C ALA A 114 -14.56 6.27 0.04
N VAL A 115 -14.26 5.54 -1.03
CA VAL A 115 -14.15 6.06 -2.39
C VAL A 115 -15.19 5.34 -3.25
N ALA A 116 -15.99 6.11 -3.99
CA ALA A 116 -16.96 5.53 -4.91
C ALA A 116 -16.24 4.94 -6.12
N GLY A 117 -16.56 3.70 -6.49
CA GLY A 117 -16.03 3.13 -7.72
C GLY A 117 -16.42 1.68 -7.96
N ASP A 118 -16.18 1.20 -9.18
CA ASP A 118 -16.47 -0.13 -9.65
C ASP A 118 -15.26 -0.74 -10.34
N ILE A 119 -14.79 -1.89 -9.85
CA ILE A 119 -13.64 -2.61 -10.41
C ILE A 119 -13.84 -3.06 -11.86
N LEU A 120 -15.09 -3.12 -12.34
CA LEU A 120 -15.43 -3.49 -13.71
C LEU A 120 -15.47 -2.28 -14.65
N ALA A 121 -15.46 -1.07 -14.12
CA ALA A 121 -15.51 0.15 -14.92
C ALA A 121 -14.08 0.58 -15.34
N PRO A 122 -13.93 1.22 -16.51
CA PRO A 122 -12.70 1.91 -16.86
C PRO A 122 -12.29 2.87 -15.75
N ARG A 123 -10.99 2.93 -15.43
CA ARG A 123 -10.43 3.77 -14.35
C ARG A 123 -11.14 3.56 -13.00
N LEU A 124 -11.59 2.32 -12.74
CA LEU A 124 -12.35 1.94 -11.55
C LEU A 124 -13.64 2.76 -11.33
N GLY A 125 -14.14 3.46 -12.35
CA GLY A 125 -15.28 4.37 -12.22
C GLY A 125 -15.01 5.58 -11.30
N LEU A 126 -13.74 5.94 -11.11
CA LEU A 126 -13.31 7.07 -10.30
C LEU A 126 -13.55 8.40 -11.02
N PHE A 127 -13.84 9.44 -10.25
CA PHE A 127 -13.73 10.81 -10.72
C PHE A 127 -12.26 11.24 -10.76
N ASP A 128 -11.91 12.19 -11.63
CA ASP A 128 -10.51 12.62 -11.83
C ASP A 128 -9.84 13.08 -10.52
N ALA A 129 -10.59 13.75 -9.65
CA ALA A 129 -10.08 14.19 -8.35
C ALA A 129 -9.77 13.03 -7.40
N ASP A 130 -10.64 12.01 -7.35
CA ASP A 130 -10.44 10.82 -6.51
C ASP A 130 -9.27 9.98 -7.04
N GLU A 131 -9.16 9.83 -8.36
CA GLU A 131 -8.02 9.15 -8.96
C GLU A 131 -6.71 9.87 -8.68
N ALA A 132 -6.64 11.19 -8.86
CA ALA A 132 -5.45 11.97 -8.56
C ALA A 132 -5.06 11.85 -7.08
N ALA A 133 -6.04 11.86 -6.16
CA ALA A 133 -5.81 11.68 -4.74
C ALA A 133 -5.26 10.28 -4.43
N LEU A 134 -5.84 9.22 -5.02
CA LEU A 134 -5.37 7.84 -4.83
C LEU A 134 -3.96 7.64 -5.40
N VAL A 135 -3.71 8.08 -6.63
CA VAL A 135 -2.39 7.97 -7.28
C VAL A 135 -1.32 8.73 -6.49
N GLY A 136 -1.65 9.87 -5.90
CA GLY A 136 -0.71 10.67 -5.12
C GLY A 136 -0.49 10.19 -3.68
N SER A 137 -1.24 9.21 -3.18
CA SER A 137 -1.19 8.82 -1.77
C SER A 137 -1.08 7.34 -1.49
N VAL A 138 -1.56 6.45 -2.35
CA VAL A 138 -1.62 5.01 -2.08
C VAL A 138 -0.25 4.35 -2.31
N ASP A 139 0.23 3.64 -1.29
CA ASP A 139 1.47 2.85 -1.38
C ASP A 139 1.18 1.38 -1.71
N THR A 140 0.09 0.84 -1.14
CA THR A 140 -0.26 -0.58 -1.29
C THR A 140 -1.71 -0.76 -1.74
N VAL A 141 -1.92 -1.61 -2.74
CA VAL A 141 -3.26 -2.04 -3.15
C VAL A 141 -3.51 -3.45 -2.66
N VAL A 142 -4.57 -3.63 -1.87
CA VAL A 142 -5.09 -4.96 -1.50
C VAL A 142 -6.37 -5.21 -2.29
N HIS A 143 -6.30 -6.14 -3.24
CA HIS A 143 -7.45 -6.48 -4.08
C HIS A 143 -8.15 -7.73 -3.56
N ALA A 144 -9.28 -7.55 -2.86
CA ALA A 144 -10.12 -8.65 -2.38
C ALA A 144 -11.52 -8.65 -3.04
N ALA A 145 -11.76 -7.75 -4.00
CA ALA A 145 -13.00 -7.74 -4.75
C ALA A 145 -13.07 -8.95 -5.70
N ALA A 146 -14.26 -9.53 -5.80
CA ALA A 146 -14.58 -10.51 -6.82
C ALA A 146 -15.73 -9.97 -7.67
N SER A 147 -15.70 -10.24 -8.97
CA SER A 147 -16.85 -10.04 -9.83
C SER A 147 -17.80 -11.22 -9.64
N GLU A 148 -18.82 -11.06 -8.81
CA GLU A 148 -19.91 -12.03 -8.77
C GLU A 148 -20.71 -11.91 -10.08
N TRP A 149 -20.36 -12.76 -11.04
CA TRP A 149 -21.11 -12.96 -12.30
C TRP A 149 -22.34 -13.85 -12.04
N LEU A 150 -23.10 -13.58 -10.97
CA LEU A 150 -24.29 -14.36 -10.65
C LEU A 150 -25.51 -13.72 -11.32
N GLY A 151 -25.79 -14.08 -12.59
CA GLY A 151 -27.15 -13.92 -13.15
C GLY A 151 -27.35 -13.49 -14.61
N ARG A 152 -26.45 -13.75 -15.58
CA ARG A 152 -26.79 -13.59 -17.02
C ARG A 152 -26.22 -14.65 -17.95
N LEU A 153 -26.35 -15.92 -17.58
CA LEU A 153 -26.48 -16.96 -18.60
C LEU A 153 -27.96 -17.35 -18.64
N GLN A 154 -28.72 -16.67 -19.49
CA GLN A 154 -29.89 -17.31 -20.08
C GLN A 154 -29.33 -18.43 -20.94
N TRP A 155 -29.19 -19.61 -20.33
CA TRP A 155 -29.10 -20.83 -21.09
C TRP A 155 -30.45 -20.97 -21.80
N GLU A 156 -30.46 -20.98 -23.13
CA GLU A 156 -31.61 -21.42 -23.92
C GLU A 156 -31.31 -22.81 -24.49
N PRO A 157 -32.24 -23.77 -24.37
CA PRO A 157 -32.11 -25.05 -25.05
C PRO A 157 -32.21 -24.77 -26.55
N SER A 158 -31.18 -25.11 -27.30
CA SER A 158 -31.36 -25.41 -28.72
C SER A 158 -32.40 -26.52 -28.82
N ARG A 159 -33.52 -26.21 -29.49
CA ARG A 159 -34.58 -27.16 -29.84
C ARG A 159 -34.07 -28.27 -30.75
#